data_AF-A0A497TIX6-F1
#
_entry.id   AF-A0A497TIX6-F1
#
_cell.length_a   1.000
_cell.length_b   1.000
_cell.length_c   1.000
_cell.angle_alpha   90.00
_cell.angle_beta   90.00
_cell.angle_gamma   90.00
#
_symmetry.space_group_name_H-M   'P 1'
#
loop_
_entity.id
_entity.type
_entity.pdbx_description
1 polymer ?
#
loop_
_entity_poly.entity_id
_entity_poly.type
_entity_poly.pdbx_seq_one_letter_code
_entity_poly.pdbx_strand_id
1 'polypeptide(L)'
;MFGLLPYQEVMVLSVILSLISVLASRFLTDQNELKRIRNELKLYNERLKKFQKKGDEEEVRKLTNEIMKLSQKQFSYNMKPMMISMLVFIVAIQLMAMSYPDMTVVLPFPLPFLGSQLNWFWWYFFCILPFSMFFRKVFDVQ
;
A
#
# COMPACT_ATOMS: atom_id res chain seq x y z
N MET A 1 -17.31 21.01 -12.63
CA MET A 1 -18.59 20.32 -12.93
C MET A 1 -19.63 20.54 -11.82
N PHE A 2 -19.31 21.33 -10.78
CA PHE A 2 -20.16 21.70 -9.64
C PHE A 2 -20.12 23.20 -9.30
N GLY A 3 -19.54 24.04 -10.16
CA GLY A 3 -19.42 25.48 -9.92
C GLY A 3 -18.37 25.88 -8.87
N LEU A 4 -17.57 24.92 -8.40
CA LEU A 4 -16.46 25.14 -7.47
C LEU A 4 -15.15 25.29 -8.23
N LEU A 5 -14.15 25.90 -7.59
CA LEU A 5 -12.81 26.00 -8.18
C LEU A 5 -12.24 24.59 -8.39
N PRO A 6 -11.50 24.33 -9.48
CA PRO A 6 -11.08 22.98 -9.87
C PRO A 6 -10.35 22.20 -8.74
N TYR A 7 -9.56 22.89 -7.92
CA TYR A 7 -8.86 22.29 -6.78
C TYR A 7 -9.81 21.81 -5.66
N GLN A 8 -10.95 22.46 -5.45
CA GLN A 8 -11.93 22.09 -4.41
C GLN A 8 -12.71 20.84 -4.81
N GLU A 9 -13.09 20.72 -6.09
CA GLU A 9 -13.75 19.52 -6.60
C GLU A 9 -12.85 18.28 -6.48
N VAL A 10 -11.56 18.44 -6.82
CA VAL A 10 -10.55 17.37 -6.66
C VAL A 10 -10.36 17.00 -5.21
N MET A 11 -10.36 17.98 -4.30
CA MET A 11 -10.20 17.73 -2.86
C MET A 11 -11.36 16.89 -2.33
N VAL A 12 -12.60 17.25 -2.65
CA VAL A 12 -13.80 16.51 -2.19
C VAL A 12 -13.82 15.08 -2.75
N LEU A 13 -13.51 14.90 -4.03
CA LEU A 13 -13.44 13.57 -4.65
C LEU A 13 -12.32 12.72 -4.04
N SER A 14 -11.16 13.31 -3.78
CA SER A 14 -10.04 12.61 -3.16
C SER A 14 -10.36 12.13 -1.74
N VAL A 15 -11.07 12.95 -0.95
CA VAL A 15 -11.50 12.59 0.40
C VAL A 15 -12.49 11.43 0.35
N ILE A 16 -13.47 11.46 -0.55
CA ILE A 16 -14.45 10.38 -0.71
C ILE A 16 -13.78 9.08 -1.16
N LEU A 17 -12.89 9.15 -2.14
CA LEU A 17 -12.12 7.98 -2.63
C LEU A 17 -11.23 7.39 -1.55
N SER A 18 -10.56 8.24 -0.76
CA SER A 18 -9.74 7.81 0.38
C SER A 18 -10.59 7.10 1.43
N LEU A 19 -11.75 7.66 1.77
CA LEU A 19 -12.66 7.10 2.77
C LEU A 19 -13.21 5.72 2.33
N ILE A 20 -13.58 5.58 1.06
CA ILE A 20 -13.99 4.30 0.46
C ILE A 20 -12.83 3.30 0.48
N SER A 21 -11.61 3.72 0.13
CA SER A 21 -10.41 2.87 0.17
C SER A 21 -10.14 2.29 1.56
N VAL A 22 -10.24 3.14 2.59
CA VAL A 22 -10.00 2.75 3.99
C VAL A 22 -11.09 1.81 4.48
N LEU A 23 -12.35 2.11 4.21
CA LEU A 23 -13.48 1.25 4.59
C LEU A 23 -13.41 -0.11 3.89
N ALA A 24 -13.13 -0.13 2.58
CA ALA A 24 -12.95 -1.36 1.83
C ALA A 24 -11.77 -2.18 2.37
N SER A 25 -10.64 -1.53 2.67
CA SER A 25 -9.46 -2.20 3.23
C SER A 25 -9.73 -2.79 4.60
N ARG A 26 -10.45 -2.06 5.47
CA ARG A 26 -10.83 -2.53 6.81
C ARG A 26 -11.84 -3.68 6.76
N PHE A 27 -12.80 -3.63 5.86
CA PHE A 27 -13.81 -4.68 5.73
C PHE A 27 -13.24 -5.95 5.09
N LEU A 28 -12.32 -5.83 4.13
CA LEU A 28 -11.75 -6.96 3.39
C LEU A 28 -10.52 -7.58 4.07
N THR A 29 -9.89 -6.89 5.02
CA THR A 29 -8.70 -7.36 5.75
C THR A 29 -9.05 -7.67 7.20
N ASP A 30 -9.10 -8.96 7.54
CA ASP A 30 -9.24 -9.39 8.94
C ASP A 30 -7.89 -9.22 9.65
N GLN A 31 -7.79 -8.14 10.41
CA GLN A 31 -6.59 -7.79 11.17
C GLN A 31 -6.27 -8.79 12.29
N ASN A 32 -7.28 -9.51 12.81
CA ASN A 32 -7.08 -10.50 13.86
C ASN A 32 -6.40 -11.75 13.30
N GLU A 33 -6.84 -12.23 12.15
CA GLU A 33 -6.18 -13.35 11.45
C GLU A 33 -4.76 -12.99 11.02
N LEU A 34 -4.52 -11.76 10.55
CA LEU A 34 -3.17 -11.32 10.19
C LEU A 34 -2.23 -11.32 11.40
N LYS A 35 -2.70 -10.83 12.56
CA LYS A 35 -1.95 -10.86 13.82
C LYS A 35 -1.66 -12.30 14.28
N ARG A 36 -2.63 -13.20 14.13
CA ARG A 36 -2.47 -14.62 14.43
C ARG A 36 -1.42 -15.27 13.54
N ILE A 37 -1.48 -15.09 12.22
CA ILE A 37 -0.51 -15.62 11.26
C ILE A 37 0.91 -15.11 11.58
N ARG A 38 1.07 -13.82 11.91
CA ARG A 38 2.37 -13.25 12.33
C ARG A 38 2.92 -13.92 13.58
N ASN A 39 2.07 -14.21 14.57
CA ASN A 39 2.47 -14.88 15.80
C ASN A 39 2.85 -16.35 15.54
N GLU A 40 2.07 -17.07 14.74
CA GLU A 40 2.37 -18.45 14.34
C GLU A 40 3.71 -18.53 13.58
N LEU A 41 3.96 -17.60 12.65
CA LEU A 41 5.24 -17.51 11.95
C LEU A 41 6.42 -17.28 12.89
N LYS A 42 6.29 -16.41 13.90
CA LYS A 42 7.35 -16.20 14.91
C LYS A 42 7.63 -17.50 15.67
N LEU A 43 6.58 -18.17 16.14
CA LEU A 43 6.68 -19.42 16.88
C LEU A 43 7.33 -20.53 16.04
N TYR A 44 6.94 -20.67 14.76
CA TYR A 44 7.55 -21.66 13.88
C TYR A 44 8.99 -21.34 13.53
N ASN A 45 9.36 -20.08 13.34
CA ASN A 45 10.76 -19.69 13.14
C ASN A 45 11.63 -19.99 14.36
N GLU A 46 11.13 -19.80 15.59
CA GLU A 46 11.84 -20.19 16.80
C GLU A 46 12.02 -21.70 16.92
N ARG A 47 10.97 -22.47 16.62
CA ARG A 47 11.03 -23.93 16.61
C ARG A 47 12.01 -24.43 15.54
N LEU A 48 12.00 -23.84 14.35
CA LEU A 48 12.91 -24.18 13.25
C LEU A 48 14.37 -24.07 13.70
N LYS A 49 14.74 -22.97 14.38
CA LYS A 49 16.09 -22.78 14.95
C LYS A 49 16.44 -23.87 15.99
N LYS A 50 15.47 -24.34 16.77
CA LYS A 50 15.69 -25.42 17.76
C LYS A 50 15.92 -26.77 17.09
N PHE A 51 15.15 -27.10 16.05
CA PHE A 51 15.28 -28.37 15.32
C PHE A 51 16.50 -28.40 14.41
N GLN A 52 16.87 -27.28 13.78
CA GLN A 52 18.12 -27.14 13.03
C GLN A 52 19.35 -27.42 13.91
N LYS A 53 19.35 -26.93 15.16
CA LYS A 53 20.43 -27.20 16.12
C LYS A 53 20.49 -28.65 16.59
N LYS A 54 19.37 -29.38 16.52
CA LYS A 54 19.28 -30.80 16.89
C LYS A 54 19.60 -31.74 15.71
N GLY A 55 19.77 -31.22 14.49
CA GLY A 55 20.05 -32.02 13.30
C GLY A 55 18.87 -32.85 12.78
N ASP A 56 17.64 -32.51 13.18
CA ASP A 56 16.43 -33.24 12.77
C ASP A 56 15.91 -32.72 11.43
N GLU A 57 16.40 -33.31 10.33
CA GLU A 57 16.08 -32.87 8.97
C GLU A 57 14.59 -33.04 8.60
N GLU A 58 13.91 -34.05 9.14
CA GLU A 58 12.48 -34.26 8.87
C GLU A 58 11.63 -33.15 9.46
N GLU A 59 11.84 -32.82 10.75
CA GLU A 59 11.08 -31.77 11.42
C GLU A 59 11.43 -30.38 10.86
N VAL A 60 12.68 -30.16 10.45
CA VAL A 60 13.08 -28.94 9.74
C VAL A 60 12.32 -28.80 8.42
N ARG A 61 12.20 -29.87 7.64
CA ARG A 61 11.45 -29.86 6.37
C ARG A 61 9.95 -29.61 6.61
N LYS A 62 9.35 -30.28 7.59
CA LYS A 62 7.92 -30.07 7.95
C LYS A 62 7.66 -28.63 8.37
N LEU A 63 8.48 -28.05 9.25
CA LEU A 63 8.32 -26.67 9.70
C LEU A 63 8.50 -25.67 8.55
N THR A 64 9.47 -25.91 7.66
CA THR A 64 9.70 -25.02 6.51
C THR A 64 8.48 -25.00 5.59
N ASN A 65 7.85 -26.16 5.35
CA ASN A 65 6.62 -26.23 4.57
C ASN A 65 5.45 -25.49 5.23
N GLU A 66 5.29 -25.60 6.55
CA GLU A 66 4.25 -24.88 7.29
C GLU A 66 4.50 -23.36 7.30
N ILE A 67 5.76 -22.93 7.47
CA ILE A 67 6.16 -21.52 7.34
C ILE A 67 5.82 -21.00 5.93
N MET A 68 6.08 -21.78 4.89
CA MET A 68 5.77 -21.40 3.51
C MET A 68 4.26 -21.24 3.30
N LYS A 69 3.45 -22.21 3.76
CA LYS A 69 1.98 -22.11 3.67
C LYS A 69 1.44 -20.88 4.41
N LEU A 70 1.93 -20.63 5.63
CA LEU A 70 1.52 -19.45 6.39
C LEU A 70 2.00 -18.15 5.76
N SER A 71 3.17 -18.13 5.14
CA SER A 71 3.68 -16.96 4.41
C SER A 71 2.83 -16.67 3.17
N GLN A 72 2.38 -17.70 2.45
CA GLN A 72 1.42 -17.54 1.34
C GLN A 72 0.07 -17.01 1.84
N LYS A 73 -0.42 -17.53 2.98
CA LYS A 73 -1.63 -16.99 3.62
C LYS A 73 -1.42 -15.53 4.04
N GLN A 74 -0.29 -15.18 4.66
CA GLN A 74 0.02 -13.79 5.01
C GLN A 74 0.03 -12.88 3.78
N PHE A 75 0.64 -13.35 2.69
CA PHE A 75 0.70 -12.60 1.44
C PHE A 75 -0.69 -12.32 0.87
N SER A 76 -1.59 -13.31 0.84
CA SER A 76 -2.95 -13.11 0.34
C SER A 76 -3.76 -12.10 1.18
N TYR A 77 -3.56 -12.10 2.50
CA TYR A 77 -4.18 -11.10 3.38
C TYR A 77 -3.61 -9.69 3.15
N ASN A 78 -2.32 -9.57 2.83
CA ASN A 78 -1.71 -8.29 2.48
C ASN A 78 -2.06 -7.83 1.05
N MET A 79 -2.32 -8.76 0.13
CA MET A 79 -2.67 -8.47 -1.26
C MET A 79 -4.03 -7.78 -1.37
N LYS A 80 -5.02 -8.17 -0.54
CA LYS A 80 -6.35 -7.55 -0.54
C LYS A 80 -6.30 -6.02 -0.35
N PRO A 81 -5.71 -5.47 0.72
CA PRO A 81 -5.60 -4.02 0.90
C PRO A 81 -4.70 -3.39 -0.16
N MET A 82 -3.66 -4.09 -0.63
CA MET A 82 -2.82 -3.59 -1.72
C MET A 82 -3.61 -3.39 -3.02
N MET A 83 -4.45 -4.35 -3.43
CA MET A 83 -5.27 -4.22 -4.64
C MET A 83 -6.29 -3.09 -4.53
N ILE A 84 -6.90 -2.90 -3.36
CA ILE A 84 -7.83 -1.79 -3.11
C ILE A 84 -7.10 -0.45 -3.24
N SER A 85 -5.92 -0.34 -2.62
CA SER A 85 -5.10 0.88 -2.71
C SER A 85 -4.68 1.16 -4.15
N MET A 86 -4.38 0.12 -4.94
CA MET A 86 -4.04 0.24 -6.35
C MET A 86 -5.23 0.72 -7.17
N LEU A 87 -6.42 0.20 -6.91
CA LEU A 87 -7.65 0.61 -7.59
C LEU A 87 -7.94 2.10 -7.37
N VAL A 88 -7.81 2.54 -6.12
CA VAL A 88 -8.00 3.95 -5.73
C VAL A 88 -6.94 4.84 -6.38
N PHE A 89 -5.69 4.36 -6.44
CA PHE A 89 -4.61 5.06 -7.11
C PHE A 89 -4.86 5.21 -8.63
N ILE A 90 -5.35 4.16 -9.30
CA ILE A 90 -5.69 4.21 -10.74
C ILE A 90 -6.83 5.20 -10.98
N VAL A 91 -7.89 5.16 -10.16
CA VAL A 91 -9.02 6.10 -10.29
C VAL A 91 -8.56 7.54 -10.07
N ALA A 92 -7.68 7.77 -9.08
CA ALA A 92 -7.11 9.09 -8.84
C ALA A 92 -6.28 9.59 -10.03
N ILE A 93 -5.43 8.73 -10.61
CA ILE A 93 -4.66 9.07 -11.83
C ILE A 93 -5.60 9.41 -12.98
N GLN A 94 -6.62 8.58 -13.24
CA GLN A 94 -7.51 8.76 -14.38
C GLN A 94 -8.32 10.05 -14.28
N LEU A 95 -8.81 10.40 -13.09
CA LEU A 95 -9.49 11.67 -12.83
C LEU A 95 -8.57 12.87 -13.02
N MET A 96 -7.35 12.80 -12.48
CA MET A 96 -6.33 13.85 -12.63
C MET A 96 -5.93 14.03 -14.10
N ALA A 97 -5.68 12.93 -14.82
CA ALA A 97 -5.30 12.94 -16.22
C ALA A 97 -6.39 13.57 -17.12
N MET A 98 -7.66 13.28 -16.84
CA MET A 98 -8.79 13.79 -17.62
C MET A 98 -9.07 15.27 -17.32
N SER A 99 -8.89 15.69 -16.07
CA SER A 99 -9.22 17.05 -15.62
C SER A 99 -8.07 18.05 -15.82
N TYR A 100 -6.82 17.58 -15.86
CA TYR A 100 -5.62 18.42 -15.91
C TYR A 100 -4.56 17.93 -16.92
N PRO A 101 -4.93 17.67 -18.19
CA PRO A 101 -3.99 17.14 -19.18
C PRO A 101 -2.80 18.09 -19.45
N ASP A 102 -3.01 19.40 -19.36
CA ASP A 102 -2.00 20.43 -19.67
C ASP A 102 -1.32 21.03 -18.44
N MET A 103 -1.51 20.45 -17.26
CA MET A 103 -0.93 20.98 -16.02
C MET A 103 0.58 20.73 -15.99
N THR A 104 1.33 21.83 -16.04
CA THR A 104 2.78 21.84 -15.85
C THR A 104 3.12 22.60 -14.57
N VAL A 105 3.88 21.96 -13.69
CA VAL A 105 4.32 22.56 -12.44
C VAL A 105 5.78 22.96 -12.60
N VAL A 106 6.04 24.26 -12.48
CA VAL A 106 7.40 24.80 -12.49
C VAL A 106 7.96 24.70 -11.07
N LEU A 107 9.05 23.94 -10.91
CA LEU A 107 9.74 23.82 -9.64
C LEU A 107 10.66 25.03 -9.40
N PRO A 108 10.82 25.48 -8.14
CA PRO A 108 11.76 26.54 -7.78
C PRO A 108 13.24 26.11 -7.89
N PHE A 109 13.49 24.81 -8.08
CA PHE A 109 14.82 24.24 -8.34
C PHE A 109 14.71 23.14 -9.41
N PRO A 110 15.68 23.04 -10.34
CA PRO A 110 15.69 21.97 -11.34
C PRO A 110 16.02 20.63 -10.69
N LEU A 111 15.25 19.59 -11.02
CA LEU A 111 15.60 18.21 -10.65
C LEU A 111 16.58 17.62 -11.68
N PRO A 112 17.60 16.87 -11.25
CA PRO A 112 18.43 16.11 -12.19
C PRO A 112 17.53 15.14 -12.98
N PHE A 113 17.77 15.02 -14.29
CA PHE A 113 17.01 14.23 -15.28
C PHE A 113 15.62 14.75 -15.69
N LEU A 114 14.89 15.45 -14.83
CA LEU A 114 13.50 15.89 -15.08
C LEU A 114 13.36 17.39 -15.40
N GLY A 115 14.39 18.19 -15.13
CA GLY A 115 14.38 19.62 -15.40
C GLY A 115 13.56 20.43 -14.39
N SER A 116 13.20 21.66 -14.77
CA SER A 116 12.45 22.60 -13.93
C SER A 116 10.94 22.56 -14.14
N GLN A 117 10.46 21.78 -15.11
CA GLN A 117 9.04 21.66 -15.44
C GLN A 117 8.61 20.20 -15.29
N LEU A 118 7.76 19.94 -14.31
CA LEU A 118 7.17 18.63 -14.11
C LEU A 118 5.78 18.56 -14.74
N ASN A 119 5.55 17.52 -15.52
CA ASN A 119 4.22 17.17 -15.98
C ASN A 119 3.36 16.67 -14.79
N TRP A 120 2.04 16.74 -14.90
CA TRP A 120 1.09 16.35 -13.85
C TRP A 120 1.37 14.96 -13.27
N PHE A 121 1.83 14.02 -14.11
CA PHE A 121 2.20 12.66 -13.71
C PHE A 121 3.36 12.63 -12.70
N TRP A 122 4.45 13.34 -13.01
CA TRP A 122 5.62 13.40 -12.14
C TRP A 122 5.31 14.14 -10.84
N TRP A 123 4.53 15.22 -10.94
CA TRP A 123 4.05 15.93 -9.76
C TRP A 123 3.25 15.01 -8.82
N TYR A 124 2.30 14.25 -9.37
CA TYR A 124 1.52 13.27 -8.61
C TYR A 124 2.38 12.18 -7.98
N PHE A 125 3.38 11.65 -8.70
CA PHE A 125 4.30 10.64 -8.18
C PHE A 125 5.14 11.16 -7.00
N PHE A 126 5.63 12.40 -7.08
CA PHE A 126 6.35 13.02 -5.97
C PHE A 126 5.45 13.33 -4.78
N CYS A 127 4.17 13.66 -5.01
CA CYS A 127 3.21 13.83 -3.94
C CYS A 127 2.84 12.49 -3.28
N ILE A 128 2.67 11.40 -4.03
CA ILE A 128 2.17 10.15 -3.45
C ILE A 128 3.17 9.50 -2.50
N LEU A 129 4.47 9.62 -2.74
CA LEU A 129 5.51 8.98 -1.92
C LEU A 129 5.45 9.41 -0.43
N PRO A 130 5.53 10.72 -0.09
CA PRO A 130 5.43 11.17 1.30
C PRO A 130 4.02 10.98 1.87
N PHE A 131 2.97 11.21 1.08
CA PHE A 131 1.60 11.04 1.55
C PHE A 131 1.27 9.58 1.85
N SER A 132 1.81 8.62 1.10
CA SER A 132 1.63 7.19 1.38
C SER A 132 2.21 6.79 2.73
N MET A 133 3.35 7.35 3.13
CA MET A 133 3.93 7.14 4.44
C MET A 133 3.08 7.79 5.55
N PHE A 134 2.56 8.98 5.30
CA PHE A 134 1.70 9.70 6.24
C PHE A 134 0.39 8.96 6.50
N PHE A 135 -0.34 8.56 5.46
CA PHE A 135 -1.63 7.87 5.61
C PHE A 135 -1.49 6.49 6.26
N ARG A 136 -0.42 5.76 5.96
CA ARG A 136 -0.13 4.48 6.65
C ARG A 136 0.05 4.65 8.16
N LYS A 137 0.60 5.78 8.59
CA LYS A 137 0.80 6.11 10.00
C LYS A 137 -0.49 6.57 10.70
N VAL A 138 -1.36 7.29 9.98
CA VAL A 138 -2.63 7.81 10.52
C VAL A 138 -3.68 6.72 10.73
N PHE A 139 -3.72 5.73 9.83
CA PHE A 139 -4.73 4.67 9.89
C PHE A 139 -4.30 3.41 10.65
N ASP A 140 -3.11 3.42 11.27
CA ASP A 140 -2.52 2.31 12.04
C ASP A 140 -2.59 0.96 11.30
N VAL A 141 -2.50 1.01 9.97
CA VAL A 141 -2.49 -0.19 9.13
C VAL A 141 -1.03 -0.64 9.02
N GLN A 142 -0.55 -1.32 10.07
CA GLN A 142 0.72 -2.05 10.07
C GLN A 142 0.53 -3.55 10.26
#